data_AF-A0A4Q2YBT6-F1
#
_entry.id   AF-A0A4Q2YBT6-F1
#
_cell.length_a   1.000
_cell.length_b   1.000
_cell.length_c   1.000
_cell.angle_alpha   90.00
_cell.angle_beta   90.00
_cell.angle_gamma   90.00
#
_symmetry.space_group_name_H-M   'P 1'
#
loop_
_entity.id
_entity.type
_entity.pdbx_description
1 polymer ?
#
loop_
_entity_poly.entity_id
_entity_poly.type
_entity_poly.pdbx_seq_one_letter_code
_entity_poly.pdbx_strand_id
1 'polypeptide(L)'
;MKTSLILPFASMLGLALCGPAFSQEKPSTKSESKEEKMMMKDHLMMKDGKVMVMKEGKSMMMDKDMMMENGSKVMKDGTVMAKDGTKMMMRDGDMMSMDGKMMMRNHLVMKDGKMMVMKDGKLMMMEKDMMMENGSKVMKDGTVMAKDGTKMMMRDGDMMSMGGKMMMKDHLMMKDGKMMVMKGGKSMMMEKDMMMENGSKVMKDGTVMAKDGTKMMMRDGDMMAMDGKMMPFTPLKPNRP
;
A
#
# COMPACT_ATOMS: atom_id res chain seq x y z
N MET A 1 -82.76 23.88 2.79
CA MET A 1 -83.51 24.83 3.64
C MET A 1 -82.78 24.85 4.98
N LYS A 2 -81.91 25.84 5.18
CA LYS A 2 -82.11 27.02 6.04
C LYS A 2 -82.34 26.67 7.51
N THR A 3 -81.43 27.22 8.33
CA THR A 3 -81.52 27.79 9.70
C THR A 3 -80.65 27.06 10.73
N SER A 4 -79.51 27.59 11.16
CA SER A 4 -79.21 28.81 11.95
C SER A 4 -79.16 28.53 13.46
N LEU A 5 -78.31 29.31 14.13
CA LEU A 5 -78.29 29.69 15.56
C LEU A 5 -77.28 28.99 16.54
N ILE A 6 -76.31 29.82 16.95
CA ILE A 6 -75.96 30.22 18.35
C ILE A 6 -74.88 29.43 19.11
N LEU A 7 -73.67 30.01 19.07
CA LEU A 7 -72.69 30.18 20.16
C LEU A 7 -73.33 30.92 21.36
N PRO A 8 -72.88 30.82 22.64
CA PRO A 8 -71.56 31.42 22.98
C PRO A 8 -70.87 31.05 24.34
N PHE A 9 -69.69 31.66 24.55
CA PHE A 9 -69.00 32.00 25.83
C PHE A 9 -68.55 30.81 26.72
N ALA A 10 -67.37 30.76 27.37
CA ALA A 10 -66.47 31.80 27.84
C ALA A 10 -65.05 31.24 28.14
N SER A 11 -64.06 32.14 28.07
CA SER A 11 -62.99 32.34 29.07
C SER A 11 -62.11 31.14 29.47
N MET A 12 -60.83 31.16 29.06
CA MET A 12 -59.84 31.80 29.93
C MET A 12 -58.53 32.09 29.19
N LEU A 13 -58.05 33.29 29.48
CA LEU A 13 -56.83 33.94 29.06
C LEU A 13 -55.60 33.20 29.59
N GLY A 14 -54.64 32.89 28.73
CA GLY A 14 -53.30 32.40 29.12
C GLY A 14 -52.25 32.94 28.16
N LEU A 15 -51.77 34.15 28.41
CA LEU A 15 -50.58 34.70 27.76
C LEU A 15 -49.36 33.85 28.13
N ALA A 16 -48.66 33.29 27.13
CA ALA A 16 -47.28 32.87 27.29
C ALA A 16 -46.53 32.98 25.95
N LEU A 17 -45.86 34.13 25.79
CA LEU A 17 -44.55 34.37 25.17
C LEU A 17 -44.15 33.58 23.92
N CYS A 18 -44.04 34.33 22.83
CA CYS A 18 -43.40 33.98 21.56
C CYS A 18 -41.92 33.59 21.75
N GLY A 19 -41.51 32.45 21.19
CA GLY A 19 -40.13 32.02 21.02
C GLY A 19 -39.98 31.25 19.69
N PRO A 20 -38.90 31.45 18.92
CA PRO A 20 -38.85 31.11 17.50
C PRO A 20 -38.74 29.60 17.22
N ALA A 21 -39.46 29.18 16.19
CA ALA A 21 -39.39 27.86 15.58
C ALA A 21 -37.97 27.54 15.11
N PHE A 22 -37.36 26.51 15.71
CA PHE A 22 -36.19 25.81 15.18
C PHE A 22 -36.62 24.40 14.77
N SER A 23 -36.58 24.11 13.47
CA SER A 23 -36.68 22.76 12.92
C SER A 23 -35.65 21.84 13.59
N GLN A 24 -36.10 20.81 14.29
CA GLN A 24 -35.24 19.70 14.69
C GLN A 24 -35.16 18.69 13.54
N GLU A 25 -34.11 18.84 12.75
CA GLU A 25 -33.57 17.79 11.89
C GLU A 25 -33.16 16.59 12.77
N LYS A 26 -33.59 15.40 12.35
CA LYS A 26 -33.28 14.12 13.00
C LYS A 26 -31.75 13.98 13.15
N PRO A 27 -31.22 13.60 14.33
CA PRO A 27 -29.80 13.34 14.45
C PRO A 27 -29.49 12.07 13.64
N SER A 28 -28.81 12.29 12.51
CA SER A 28 -28.23 11.23 11.70
C SER A 28 -27.27 10.43 12.56
N THR A 29 -27.44 9.12 12.50
CA THR A 29 -26.56 8.09 13.04
C THR A 29 -25.10 8.46 12.78
N LYS A 30 -24.39 8.88 13.84
CA LYS A 30 -22.92 8.86 13.89
C LYS A 30 -22.50 7.42 13.66
N SER A 31 -22.11 7.09 12.43
CA SER A 31 -21.35 5.89 12.14
C SER A 31 -20.03 6.04 12.88
N GLU A 32 -19.90 5.37 14.02
CA GLU A 32 -18.64 5.16 14.70
C GLU A 32 -17.66 4.56 13.68
N SER A 33 -16.79 5.40 13.13
CA SER A 33 -15.53 4.91 12.58
C SER A 33 -14.83 4.28 13.77
N LYS A 34 -14.85 2.95 13.86
CA LYS A 34 -13.91 2.21 14.69
C LYS A 34 -12.52 2.69 14.29
N GLU A 35 -11.96 3.63 15.04
CA GLU A 35 -10.53 3.83 15.08
C GLU A 35 -9.97 2.49 15.57
N GLU A 36 -9.59 1.62 14.63
CA GLU A 36 -8.55 0.65 14.90
C GLU A 36 -7.30 1.47 15.22
N LYS A 37 -7.22 1.90 16.49
CA LYS A 37 -5.98 2.32 17.11
C LYS A 37 -5.13 1.05 17.17
N MET A 38 -4.50 0.71 16.04
CA MET A 38 -3.48 -0.33 16.00
C MET A 38 -2.44 0.11 17.02
N MET A 39 -2.43 -0.54 18.17
CA MET A 39 -1.30 -0.53 19.07
C MET A 39 -0.10 -0.84 18.20
N MET A 40 0.85 0.09 18.09
CA MET A 40 2.09 -0.19 17.38
C MET A 40 2.69 -1.40 18.08
N LYS A 41 2.63 -2.56 17.41
CA LYS A 41 3.36 -3.73 17.85
C LYS A 41 4.83 -3.37 17.93
N ASP A 42 5.54 -4.05 18.80
CA ASP A 42 6.97 -3.88 18.96
C ASP A 42 7.64 -3.96 17.58
N HIS A 43 8.52 -3.00 17.30
CA HIS A 43 9.21 -2.90 16.01
C HIS A 43 10.56 -2.21 16.18
N LEU A 44 11.47 -2.51 15.27
CA LEU A 44 12.69 -1.76 15.03
C LEU A 44 12.38 -0.62 14.07
N MET A 45 13.05 0.51 14.21
CA MET A 45 12.95 1.67 13.32
C MET A 45 14.34 2.24 13.10
N MET A 46 14.71 2.47 11.86
CA MET A 46 15.91 3.23 11.56
C MET A 46 15.58 4.72 11.59
N LYS A 47 16.32 5.49 12.38
CA LYS A 47 16.14 6.93 12.53
C LYS A 47 17.50 7.60 12.74
N ASP A 48 17.80 8.61 11.94
CA ASP A 48 19.04 9.40 11.99
C ASP A 48 20.30 8.51 11.95
N GLY A 49 20.28 7.46 11.11
CA GLY A 49 21.40 6.52 10.97
C GLY A 49 21.51 5.49 12.10
N LYS A 50 20.53 5.42 13.02
CA LYS A 50 20.54 4.53 14.19
C LYS A 50 19.29 3.66 14.24
N VAL A 51 19.46 2.39 14.61
CA VAL A 51 18.32 1.52 14.87
C VAL A 51 17.76 1.80 16.26
N MET A 52 16.46 2.04 16.32
CA MET A 52 15.67 2.27 17.53
C MET A 52 14.73 1.07 17.73
N VAL A 53 14.71 0.51 18.93
CA VAL A 53 13.72 -0.47 19.37
C VAL A 53 12.52 0.28 19.93
N MET A 54 11.35 0.09 19.32
CA MET A 54 10.06 0.51 19.84
C MET A 54 9.43 -0.66 20.58
N LYS A 55 9.29 -0.54 21.90
CA LYS A 55 8.62 -1.54 22.74
C LYS A 55 7.63 -0.84 23.66
N GLU A 56 6.37 -1.30 23.66
CA GLU A 56 5.31 -0.71 24.50
C GLU A 56 5.17 0.82 24.35
N GLY A 57 5.39 1.33 23.12
CA GLY A 57 5.35 2.76 22.82
C GLY A 57 6.57 3.57 23.26
N LYS A 58 7.58 2.96 23.88
CA LYS A 58 8.86 3.59 24.22
C LYS A 58 9.89 3.31 23.13
N SER A 59 10.61 4.36 22.74
CA SER A 59 11.73 4.28 21.80
C SER A 59 13.05 4.25 22.57
N MET A 60 13.89 3.26 22.30
CA MET A 60 15.24 3.16 22.85
C MET A 60 16.24 2.81 21.76
N MET A 61 17.45 3.38 21.83
CA MET A 61 18.50 3.06 20.85
C MET A 61 18.92 1.60 21.00
N MET A 62 19.18 0.95 19.87
CA MET A 62 19.63 -0.44 19.83
C MET A 62 21.14 -0.51 20.06
N ASP A 63 21.54 -1.06 21.21
CA ASP A 63 22.95 -1.13 21.62
C ASP A 63 23.67 -2.43 21.24
N LYS A 64 22.91 -3.45 20.83
CA LYS A 64 23.40 -4.77 20.44
C LYS A 64 22.65 -5.26 19.21
N ASP A 65 23.30 -6.07 18.40
CA ASP A 65 22.63 -6.77 17.32
C ASP A 65 21.48 -7.64 17.87
N MET A 66 20.38 -7.71 17.13
CA MET A 66 19.16 -8.42 17.53
C MET A 66 18.89 -9.54 16.55
N MET A 67 18.66 -10.75 17.06
CA MET A 67 18.18 -11.86 16.26
C MET A 67 16.65 -11.89 16.35
N MET A 68 16.00 -11.88 15.20
CA MET A 68 14.55 -11.90 15.04
C MET A 68 14.04 -13.35 15.09
N GLU A 69 12.75 -13.52 15.37
CA GLU A 69 12.13 -14.85 15.45
C GLU A 69 12.21 -15.64 14.13
N ASN A 70 12.18 -14.95 12.99
CA ASN A 70 12.33 -15.56 11.67
C ASN A 70 13.78 -15.97 11.32
N GLY A 71 14.73 -15.76 12.24
CA GLY A 71 16.16 -16.06 12.05
C GLY A 71 16.95 -14.96 11.35
N SER A 72 16.34 -13.82 11.02
CA SER A 72 17.07 -12.66 10.52
C SER A 72 17.84 -11.98 11.66
N LYS A 73 18.97 -11.37 11.37
CA LYS A 73 19.79 -10.60 12.31
C LYS A 73 19.82 -9.14 11.91
N VAL A 74 19.41 -8.25 12.81
CA VAL A 74 19.51 -6.79 12.63
C VAL A 74 20.73 -6.28 13.39
N MET A 75 21.59 -5.54 12.72
CA MET A 75 22.78 -4.89 13.29
C MET A 75 22.47 -3.44 13.64
N LYS A 76 23.26 -2.88 14.56
CA LYS A 76 23.07 -1.49 15.05
C LYS A 76 23.17 -0.42 13.97
N ASP A 77 23.91 -0.71 12.91
CA ASP A 77 24.10 0.17 11.76
C ASP A 77 22.90 0.15 10.80
N GLY A 78 21.88 -0.68 11.06
CA GLY A 78 20.73 -0.86 10.19
C GLY A 78 20.90 -2.00 9.18
N THR A 79 22.00 -2.75 9.21
CA THR A 79 22.15 -3.93 8.34
C THR A 79 21.27 -5.07 8.86
N VAL A 80 20.33 -5.53 8.03
CA VAL A 80 19.52 -6.73 8.26
C VAL A 80 20.09 -7.86 7.42
N MET A 81 20.44 -8.98 8.07
CA MET A 81 20.86 -10.22 7.44
C MET A 81 19.74 -11.24 7.58
N ALA A 82 19.11 -11.65 6.47
CA ALA A 82 18.12 -12.70 6.47
C ALA A 82 18.77 -14.08 6.77
N LYS A 83 17.94 -15.06 7.11
CA LYS A 83 18.37 -16.43 7.45
C LYS A 83 19.16 -17.12 6.33
N ASP A 84 18.91 -16.76 5.07
CA ASP A 84 19.61 -17.26 3.88
C ASP A 84 20.96 -16.56 3.63
N GLY A 85 21.38 -15.64 4.50
CA GLY A 85 22.60 -14.84 4.37
C GLY A 85 22.44 -13.57 3.53
N THR A 86 21.25 -13.31 2.98
CA THR A 86 20.95 -12.09 2.22
C THR A 86 21.04 -10.87 3.14
N LYS A 87 21.94 -9.92 2.82
CA LYS A 87 22.03 -8.64 3.53
C LYS A 87 21.21 -7.54 2.83
N MET A 88 20.56 -6.71 3.63
CA MET A 88 19.90 -5.47 3.23
C MET A 88 20.20 -4.37 4.27
N MET A 89 20.21 -3.10 3.84
CA MET A 89 20.46 -1.96 4.72
C MET A 89 19.15 -1.19 4.94
N MET A 90 18.74 -1.00 6.20
CA MET A 90 17.64 -0.12 6.56
C MET A 90 18.02 1.33 6.26
N ARG A 91 17.07 2.09 5.70
CA ARG A 91 17.17 3.54 5.53
C ARG A 91 16.37 4.24 6.61
N ASP A 92 16.68 5.49 6.90
CA ASP A 92 15.89 6.29 7.83
C ASP A 92 14.40 6.27 7.47
N GLY A 93 13.57 5.96 8.47
CA GLY A 93 12.13 5.76 8.31
C GLY A 93 11.72 4.31 7.98
N ASP A 94 12.66 3.42 7.64
CA ASP A 94 12.36 1.99 7.57
C ASP A 94 12.09 1.46 8.98
N MET A 95 11.13 0.55 9.07
CA MET A 95 10.73 -0.16 10.27
C MET A 95 10.83 -1.66 10.02
N MET A 96 10.93 -2.45 11.07
CA MET A 96 10.88 -3.91 10.99
C MET A 96 10.10 -4.43 12.20
N SER A 97 9.05 -5.22 11.99
CA SER A 97 8.35 -5.88 13.09
C SER A 97 9.26 -6.86 13.82
N MET A 98 8.96 -7.20 15.07
CA MET A 98 9.73 -8.24 15.80
C MET A 98 9.73 -9.61 15.12
N ASP A 99 8.71 -9.90 14.30
CA ASP A 99 8.67 -11.10 13.43
C ASP A 99 9.64 -11.03 12.23
N GLY A 100 10.40 -9.93 12.11
CA GLY A 100 11.38 -9.67 11.06
C GLY A 100 10.78 -9.24 9.72
N LYS A 101 9.56 -8.71 9.70
CA LYS A 101 8.91 -8.16 8.49
C LYS A 101 9.22 -6.67 8.37
N MET A 102 9.82 -6.26 7.26
CA MET A 102 10.07 -4.84 6.96
C MET A 102 8.74 -4.09 6.75
N MET A 103 8.64 -2.90 7.35
CA MET A 103 7.59 -1.93 7.15
C MET A 103 8.23 -0.56 6.91
N MET A 104 7.52 0.41 6.35
CA MET A 104 8.03 1.78 6.20
C MET A 104 7.17 2.73 7.01
N ARG A 105 7.76 3.73 7.67
CA ARG A 105 7.00 4.69 8.50
C ARG A 105 5.95 5.43 7.68
N ASN A 106 6.38 5.90 6.51
CA ASN A 106 5.52 6.53 5.52
C ASN A 106 5.69 5.80 4.19
N HIS A 107 4.61 5.24 3.67
CA HIS A 107 4.58 4.54 2.39
C HIS A 107 3.17 4.50 1.83
N LEU A 108 3.06 4.23 0.54
CA LEU A 108 1.82 3.80 -0.09
C LEU A 108 1.75 2.29 -0.04
N VAL A 109 0.56 1.74 0.19
CA VAL A 109 0.30 0.30 0.14
C VAL A 109 -0.99 0.03 -0.59
N MET A 110 -0.96 -0.95 -1.48
CA MET A 110 -2.15 -1.40 -2.18
C MET A 110 -2.83 -2.47 -1.33
N LYS A 111 -4.09 -2.23 -0.96
CA LYS A 111 -4.86 -3.14 -0.10
C LYS A 111 -6.30 -3.21 -0.59
N ASP A 112 -6.77 -4.43 -0.84
CA ASP A 112 -8.13 -4.72 -1.28
C ASP A 112 -8.55 -3.90 -2.51
N GLY A 113 -7.64 -3.75 -3.49
CA GLY A 113 -7.89 -2.97 -4.70
C GLY A 113 -7.93 -1.44 -4.46
N LYS A 114 -7.52 -0.95 -3.29
CA LYS A 114 -7.45 0.48 -2.98
C LYS A 114 -6.05 0.92 -2.59
N MET A 115 -5.66 2.08 -3.11
CA MET A 115 -4.41 2.72 -2.72
C MET A 115 -4.57 3.38 -1.34
N MET A 116 -3.70 3.01 -0.41
CA MET A 116 -3.69 3.55 0.96
C MET A 116 -2.38 4.30 1.21
N VAL A 117 -2.45 5.37 1.99
CA VAL A 117 -1.32 6.13 2.50
C VAL A 117 -1.09 5.75 3.96
N MET A 118 0.07 5.18 4.25
CA MET A 118 0.59 5.05 5.60
C MET A 118 1.31 6.33 5.97
N LYS A 119 0.82 7.06 6.99
CA LYS A 119 1.48 8.25 7.52
C LYS A 119 1.48 8.21 9.04
N ASP A 120 2.65 8.28 9.65
CA ASP A 120 2.83 8.30 11.11
C ASP A 120 2.09 7.17 11.84
N GLY A 121 2.10 5.96 11.26
CA GLY A 121 1.42 4.82 11.87
C GLY A 121 -0.10 4.78 11.68
N LYS A 122 -0.67 5.73 10.93
CA LYS A 122 -2.07 5.67 10.49
C LYS A 122 -2.18 5.29 9.01
N LEU A 123 -3.00 4.28 8.73
CA LEU A 123 -3.34 3.87 7.37
C LEU A 123 -4.62 4.61 6.93
N MET A 124 -4.53 5.41 5.88
CA MET A 124 -5.64 6.22 5.36
C MET A 124 -5.84 5.95 3.88
N MET A 125 -7.06 6.08 3.37
CA MET A 125 -7.30 5.93 1.93
C MET A 125 -6.68 7.10 1.16
N MET A 126 -6.09 6.82 0.00
CA MET A 126 -5.56 7.85 -0.88
C MET A 126 -6.68 8.54 -1.65
N GLU A 127 -6.90 9.83 -1.40
CA GLU A 127 -8.01 10.58 -2.01
C GLU A 127 -7.66 11.27 -3.33
N LYS A 128 -6.37 11.50 -3.57
CA LYS A 128 -5.85 12.20 -4.75
C LYS A 128 -4.59 11.50 -5.23
N ASP A 129 -4.32 11.61 -6.53
CA ASP A 129 -3.03 11.19 -7.08
C ASP A 129 -1.89 11.95 -6.37
N MET A 130 -0.77 11.26 -6.16
CA MET A 130 0.38 11.76 -5.42
C MET A 130 1.58 11.84 -6.34
N MET A 131 2.25 12.99 -6.35
CA MET A 131 3.54 13.16 -6.98
C MET A 131 4.63 12.82 -5.96
N MET A 132 5.50 11.87 -6.30
CA MET A 132 6.65 11.45 -5.49
C MET A 132 7.84 12.38 -5.70
N GLU A 133 8.75 12.40 -4.73
CA GLU A 133 9.99 13.19 -4.78
C GLU A 133 10.87 12.82 -5.98
N ASN A 134 10.87 11.55 -6.38
CA ASN A 134 11.65 11.07 -7.53
C ASN A 134 11.02 11.42 -8.90
N GLY A 135 9.90 12.15 -8.92
CA GLY A 135 9.19 12.50 -10.15
C GLY A 135 8.26 11.41 -10.68
N SER A 136 7.98 10.34 -9.91
CA SER A 136 6.93 9.38 -10.24
C SER A 136 5.57 9.89 -9.75
N LYS A 137 4.49 9.60 -10.47
CA LYS A 137 3.12 9.89 -10.07
C LYS A 137 2.40 8.59 -9.70
N VAL A 138 1.81 8.52 -8.51
CA VAL A 138 0.98 7.40 -8.07
C VAL A 138 -0.48 7.80 -8.11
N MET A 139 -1.32 6.97 -8.71
CA MET A 139 -2.75 7.17 -8.86
C MET A 139 -3.53 6.34 -7.85
N LYS A 140 -4.79 6.71 -7.61
CA LYS A 140 -5.68 6.04 -6.65
C LYS A 140 -6.00 4.58 -6.98
N ASP A 141 -5.91 4.22 -8.24
CA ASP A 141 -6.16 2.87 -8.74
C ASP A 141 -4.94 1.94 -8.62
N GLY A 142 -3.84 2.43 -8.03
CA GLY A 142 -2.60 1.69 -7.92
C GLY A 142 -1.66 1.85 -9.12
N THR A 143 -2.01 2.66 -10.13
CA THR A 143 -1.08 2.98 -11.23
C THR A 143 0.06 3.85 -10.72
N VAL A 144 1.29 3.43 -10.94
CA VAL A 144 2.51 4.22 -10.78
C VAL A 144 3.07 4.57 -12.15
N MET A 145 3.20 5.87 -12.42
CA MET A 145 3.85 6.41 -13.61
C MET A 145 5.22 6.95 -13.23
N ALA A 146 6.29 6.36 -13.74
CA ALA A 146 7.63 6.87 -13.56
C ALA A 146 7.85 8.16 -14.39
N LYS A 147 8.93 8.88 -14.09
CA LYS A 147 9.27 10.16 -14.72
C LYS A 147 9.45 10.06 -16.24
N ASP A 148 9.88 8.90 -16.73
CA ASP A 148 10.05 8.60 -18.17
C ASP A 148 8.73 8.24 -18.88
N GLY A 149 7.59 8.28 -18.16
CA GLY A 149 6.27 7.92 -18.68
C GLY A 149 5.93 6.44 -18.57
N THR A 150 6.85 5.61 -18.07
CA THR A 150 6.62 4.19 -17.85
C THR A 150 5.54 3.97 -16.80
N LYS A 151 4.52 3.14 -17.09
CA LYS A 151 3.43 2.82 -16.14
C LYS A 151 3.54 1.39 -15.61
N MET A 152 3.23 1.24 -14.33
CA MET A 152 3.23 -0.01 -13.60
C MET A 152 2.00 -0.05 -12.68
N MET A 153 1.31 -1.18 -12.58
CA MET A 153 0.20 -1.35 -11.65
C MET A 153 0.66 -2.04 -10.37
N MET A 154 0.35 -1.47 -9.21
CA MET A 154 0.53 -2.12 -7.91
C MET A 154 -0.54 -3.20 -7.70
N ARG A 155 -0.16 -4.28 -7.00
CA ARG A 155 -1.06 -5.36 -6.56
C ARG A 155 -1.24 -5.34 -5.06
N ASP A 156 -2.29 -5.99 -4.58
CA ASP A 156 -2.53 -6.11 -3.15
C ASP A 156 -1.32 -6.68 -2.38
N GLY A 157 -0.84 -5.88 -1.43
CA GLY A 157 0.34 -6.12 -0.63
C GLY A 157 1.63 -5.49 -1.17
N ASP A 158 1.63 -4.92 -2.38
CA ASP A 158 2.76 -4.11 -2.86
C ASP A 158 2.82 -2.80 -2.07
N MET A 159 4.05 -2.36 -1.77
CA MET A 159 4.32 -1.13 -1.03
C MET A 159 5.24 -0.23 -1.84
N MET A 160 5.10 1.08 -1.67
CA MET A 160 5.99 2.07 -2.25
C MET A 160 6.36 3.12 -1.21
N SER A 161 7.65 3.33 -0.97
CA SER A 161 8.12 4.43 -0.13
C SER A 161 7.72 5.79 -0.72
N MET A 162 7.65 6.83 0.11
CA MET A 162 7.40 8.21 -0.35
C MET A 162 8.54 8.77 -1.24
N GLY A 163 9.72 8.15 -1.22
CA GLY A 163 10.82 8.41 -2.17
C GLY A 163 10.65 7.70 -3.52
N GLY A 164 9.53 7.01 -3.74
CA GLY A 164 9.19 6.31 -4.98
C GLY A 164 9.94 5.00 -5.21
N LYS A 165 10.63 4.46 -4.19
CA LYS A 165 11.14 3.08 -4.22
C LYS A 165 10.00 2.09 -3.99
N MET A 166 9.77 1.22 -4.96
CA MET A 166 8.77 0.15 -4.94
C MET A 166 9.34 -1.10 -4.22
N MET A 167 8.54 -1.69 -3.33
CA MET A 167 8.75 -2.99 -2.69
C MET A 167 7.62 -3.90 -3.15
N MET A 168 7.87 -4.64 -4.22
CA MET A 168 6.92 -5.60 -4.77
C MET A 168 7.20 -6.99 -4.21
N LYS A 169 6.17 -7.84 -4.21
CA LYS A 169 6.41 -9.28 -4.15
C LYS A 169 7.24 -9.75 -5.34
N ASP A 170 7.84 -10.92 -5.18
CA ASP A 170 8.64 -11.56 -6.23
C ASP A 170 7.89 -11.58 -7.57
N HIS A 171 8.61 -11.27 -8.63
CA HIS A 171 8.08 -11.22 -9.99
C HIS A 171 9.18 -11.45 -11.02
N LEU A 172 8.78 -11.77 -12.23
CA LEU A 172 9.59 -11.76 -13.42
C LEU A 172 9.41 -10.45 -14.18
N MET A 173 10.45 -10.02 -14.87
CA MET A 173 10.44 -8.83 -15.71
C MET A 173 11.31 -9.07 -16.94
N MET A 174 10.82 -8.71 -18.11
CA MET A 174 11.70 -8.56 -19.28
C MET A 174 12.36 -7.20 -19.24
N LYS A 175 13.69 -7.16 -19.33
CA LYS A 175 14.46 -5.93 -19.38
C LYS A 175 15.63 -6.07 -20.34
N ASP A 176 15.72 -5.17 -21.32
CA ASP A 176 16.78 -5.14 -22.32
C ASP A 176 16.93 -6.50 -23.05
N GLY A 177 15.81 -7.12 -23.41
CA GLY A 177 15.73 -8.44 -24.04
C GLY A 177 16.10 -9.62 -23.14
N LYS A 178 16.28 -9.40 -21.83
CA LYS A 178 16.67 -10.43 -20.87
C LYS A 178 15.59 -10.63 -19.83
N MET A 179 15.31 -11.89 -19.54
CA MET A 179 14.40 -12.23 -18.47
C MET A 179 15.08 -12.09 -17.12
N MET A 180 14.48 -11.31 -16.23
CA MET A 180 14.97 -11.00 -14.90
C MET A 180 14.03 -11.59 -13.86
N VAL A 181 14.59 -12.21 -12.83
CA VAL A 181 13.90 -12.65 -11.63
C VAL A 181 14.12 -11.60 -10.54
N MET A 182 13.04 -11.02 -10.04
CA MET A 182 13.03 -10.12 -8.89
C MET A 182 12.66 -10.93 -7.66
N LYS A 183 13.61 -11.16 -6.76
CA LYS A 183 13.39 -11.82 -5.47
C LYS A 183 13.89 -10.96 -4.32
N GLY A 184 13.03 -10.67 -3.35
CA GLY A 184 13.41 -9.87 -2.18
C GLY A 184 14.02 -8.50 -2.52
N GLY A 185 13.53 -7.86 -3.60
CA GLY A 185 14.03 -6.56 -4.07
C GLY A 185 15.38 -6.60 -4.82
N LYS A 186 15.96 -7.78 -5.05
CA LYS A 186 17.14 -7.96 -5.91
C LYS A 186 16.73 -8.45 -7.29
N SER A 187 17.28 -7.82 -8.32
CA SER A 187 17.14 -8.25 -9.71
C SER A 187 18.28 -9.18 -10.09
N MET A 188 17.97 -10.35 -10.62
CA MET A 188 18.93 -11.33 -11.11
C MET A 188 18.52 -11.81 -12.50
N MET A 189 19.50 -12.10 -13.36
CA MET A 189 19.19 -12.70 -14.66
C MET A 189 18.62 -14.11 -14.47
N MET A 190 17.62 -14.45 -15.26
CA MET A 190 17.05 -15.78 -15.26
C MET A 190 17.96 -16.74 -16.03
N GLU A 191 18.56 -17.70 -15.32
CA GLU A 191 19.51 -18.65 -15.93
C GLU A 191 18.84 -19.91 -16.50
N LYS A 192 17.65 -20.26 -16.00
CA LYS A 192 16.89 -21.46 -16.38
C LYS A 192 15.43 -21.13 -16.55
N ASP A 193 14.78 -21.85 -17.46
CA ASP A 193 13.32 -21.82 -17.59
C ASP A 193 12.65 -22.15 -16.24
N MET A 194 11.54 -21.47 -15.94
CA MET A 194 10.82 -21.59 -14.68
C MET A 194 9.41 -22.10 -14.95
N MET A 195 9.00 -23.13 -14.21
CA MET A 195 7.61 -23.58 -14.19
C MET A 195 6.89 -22.91 -13.02
N MET A 196 5.76 -22.27 -13.31
CA MET A 196 4.92 -21.55 -12.35
C MET A 196 3.96 -22.50 -11.65
N GLU A 197 3.42 -22.05 -10.51
CA GLU A 197 2.41 -22.79 -9.74
C GLU A 197 1.12 -23.04 -10.55
N ASN A 198 0.75 -22.10 -11.43
CA ASN A 198 -0.40 -22.25 -12.31
C ASN A 198 -0.16 -23.18 -13.51
N GLY A 199 1.03 -23.76 -13.63
CA GLY A 199 1.43 -24.66 -14.72
C GLY A 199 2.00 -23.96 -15.96
N SER A 200 2.01 -22.63 -16.00
CA SER A 200 2.68 -21.89 -17.08
C SER A 200 4.20 -22.05 -16.97
N LYS A 201 4.88 -22.16 -18.11
CA LYS A 201 6.34 -22.21 -18.20
C LYS A 201 6.87 -20.90 -18.77
N VAL A 202 7.78 -20.26 -18.07
CA VAL A 202 8.45 -19.04 -18.51
C VAL A 202 9.88 -19.36 -18.92
N MET A 203 10.29 -18.91 -20.09
CA MET A 203 11.59 -19.16 -20.68
C MET A 203 12.50 -17.94 -20.54
N LYS A 204 13.81 -18.18 -20.62
CA LYS A 204 14.85 -17.14 -20.51
C LYS A 204 14.78 -16.04 -21.58
N ASP A 205 14.14 -16.34 -22.71
CA ASP A 205 13.96 -15.42 -23.84
C ASP A 205 12.70 -14.54 -23.72
N GLY A 206 11.96 -14.66 -22.62
CA GLY A 206 10.70 -13.95 -22.41
C GLY A 206 9.47 -14.69 -22.93
N THR A 207 9.61 -15.88 -23.51
CA THR A 207 8.45 -16.69 -23.92
C THR A 207 7.75 -17.26 -22.69
N VAL A 208 6.45 -17.00 -22.56
CA VAL A 208 5.56 -17.60 -21.57
C VAL A 208 4.65 -18.59 -22.28
N MET A 209 4.71 -19.85 -21.88
CA MET A 209 3.84 -20.92 -22.36
C MET A 209 2.81 -21.25 -21.28
N ALA A 210 1.52 -21.02 -21.58
CA ALA A 210 0.43 -21.40 -20.70
C ALA A 210 0.27 -22.93 -20.63
N LYS A 211 -0.48 -23.40 -19.63
CA LYS A 211 -0.72 -24.83 -19.40
C LYS A 211 -1.38 -25.54 -20.60
N ASP A 212 -2.17 -24.82 -21.38
CA ASP A 212 -2.84 -25.30 -22.60
C ASP A 212 -1.91 -25.35 -23.84
N GLY A 213 -0.64 -24.94 -23.68
CA GLY A 213 0.35 -24.88 -24.76
C GLY A 213 0.37 -23.54 -25.51
N THR A 214 -0.54 -22.62 -25.23
CA THR A 214 -0.55 -21.28 -25.83
C THR A 214 0.72 -20.53 -25.44
N LYS A 215 1.38 -19.88 -26.41
CA LYS A 215 2.59 -19.10 -26.17
C LYS A 215 2.33 -17.62 -26.33
N MET A 216 2.90 -16.82 -25.45
CA MET A 216 3.00 -15.37 -25.59
C MET A 216 4.45 -14.93 -25.35
N MET A 217 4.87 -13.86 -26.02
CA MET A 217 6.20 -13.27 -25.83
C MET A 217 6.07 -12.02 -24.96
N MET A 218 6.84 -11.97 -23.87
CA MET A 218 6.98 -10.76 -23.07
C MET A 218 7.84 -9.73 -23.80
N ARG A 219 7.42 -8.47 -23.76
CA ARG A 219 8.16 -7.31 -24.27
C ARG A 219 8.97 -6.67 -23.16
N ASP A 220 9.98 -5.89 -23.52
CA ASP A 220 10.74 -5.12 -22.53
C ASP A 220 9.83 -4.24 -21.68
N GLY A 221 10.00 -4.36 -20.36
CA GLY A 221 9.17 -3.76 -19.33
C GLY A 221 7.96 -4.58 -18.91
N ASP A 222 7.55 -5.59 -19.68
CA ASP A 222 6.49 -6.51 -19.26
C ASP A 222 6.93 -7.24 -17.98
N MET A 223 5.99 -7.38 -17.06
CA MET A 223 6.22 -8.03 -15.78
C MET A 223 5.20 -9.14 -15.57
N MET A 224 5.63 -10.20 -14.91
CA MET A 224 4.78 -11.35 -14.57
C MET A 224 4.98 -11.69 -13.10
N ALA A 225 3.88 -11.85 -12.38
CA ALA A 225 3.89 -12.35 -11.03
C ALA A 225 4.36 -13.82 -10.95
N MET A 226 4.90 -14.25 -9.80
CA MET A 226 5.28 -15.67 -9.61
C MET A 226 4.08 -16.63 -9.56
N ASP A 227 2.84 -16.11 -9.46
CA ASP A 227 1.61 -16.90 -9.67
C ASP A 227 1.23 -17.06 -11.16
N GLY A 228 2.08 -16.55 -12.06
CA GLY A 228 1.96 -16.62 -13.52
C GLY A 228 0.98 -15.61 -14.12
N LYS A 229 0.47 -14.64 -13.36
CA LYS A 229 -0.35 -13.54 -13.90
C LYS A 229 0.53 -12.45 -14.51
N MET A 230 0.22 -12.05 -15.74
CA MET A 230 0.82 -10.87 -16.36
C MET A 230 0.38 -9.62 -15.60
N MET A 231 1.35 -8.78 -15.25
CA MET A 231 1.08 -7.45 -14.71
C MET A 231 0.97 -6.49 -15.89
N PRO A 232 -0.11 -5.70 -15.98
CA PRO A 232 -0.27 -4.74 -17.06
C PRO A 232 0.86 -3.71 -17.00
N PHE A 233 1.76 -3.82 -17.97
CA PHE A 233 2.74 -2.81 -18.32
C PHE A 233 2.27 -2.16 -19.61
N THR A 234 1.95 -0.87 -19.55
CA THR A 234 1.63 -0.10 -20.76
C THR A 234 2.74 0.93 -20.98
N PRO A 235 3.69 0.68 -21.91
CA PRO A 235 4.56 1.74 -22.35
C PRO A 235 3.67 2.80 -23.01
N LEU A 236 3.74 4.04 -22.53
CA LEU A 236 3.09 5.14 -23.23
C LEU A 236 3.71 5.21 -24.63
N LYS A 237 2.86 5.22 -25.67
CA LYS A 237 3.29 5.67 -26.98
C LYS A 237 3.84 7.10 -26.79
N PRO A 238 4.98 7.46 -27.38
CA PRO A 238 5.46 8.83 -27.34
C PRO A 238 4.32 9.71 -27.82
N ASN A 239 4.00 10.72 -27.01
CA ASN A 239 2.96 11.70 -27.28
C ASN A 239 3.26 12.24 -28.68
N ARG A 240 2.45 11.85 -29.68
CA ARG A 240 2.60 12.42 -31.01
C ARG A 240 2.02 13.84 -30.89
N PRO A 241 2.81 14.89 -31.19
CA PRO A 241 2.40 16.27 -30.98
C PRO A 241 1.11 16.61 -31.73
#